data_AF-A0A956UGW1-F1
#
_entry.id   AF-A0A956UGW1-F1
#
_cell.length_a   1.000
_cell.length_b   1.000
_cell.length_c   1.000
_cell.angle_alpha   90.00
_cell.angle_beta   90.00
_cell.angle_gamma   90.00
#
_symmetry.space_group_name_H-M   'P 1'
#
loop_
_entity.id
_entity.type
_entity.pdbx_description
1 polymer ?
#
loop_
_entity_poly.entity_id
_entity_poly.type
_entity_poly.pdbx_seq_one_letter_code
_entity_poly.pdbx_strand_id
1 'polypeptide(L)'
;MESTIELLPEHQAKLLNLDRYSHIIVTFYMDLAPGAAEKPEQMTLRSGNTYGILATRSQLRPNHLGVSAVPVLEVDGTMLRVRGLDAIDGSPVLDIKPYLPEYDAHPGARIPNG
;
A
#
# COMPACT_ATOMS: atom_id res chain seq x y z
N MET A 1 8.38 -0.34 11.23
CA MET A 1 8.03 1.08 11.39
C MET A 1 6.53 1.18 11.56
N GLU A 2 6.05 2.04 12.47
CA GLU A 2 4.61 2.30 12.65
C GLU A 2 4.25 3.57 11.86
N SER A 3 3.01 3.60 11.37
CA SER A 3 2.45 4.73 10.62
C SER A 3 1.04 4.99 11.12
N THR A 4 0.59 6.24 11.01
CA THR A 4 -0.78 6.63 11.31
C THR A 4 -1.45 7.11 10.05
N ILE A 5 -2.64 6.57 9.77
CA ILE A 5 -3.54 7.06 8.73
C ILE A 5 -4.57 7.94 9.43
N GLU A 6 -4.53 9.24 9.14
CA GLU A 6 -5.52 10.20 9.61
C GLU A 6 -6.65 10.31 8.59
N LEU A 7 -7.86 9.94 9.00
CA LEU A 7 -9.04 10.07 8.17
C LEU A 7 -9.62 11.47 8.28
N LEU A 8 -10.19 11.96 7.17
CA LEU A 8 -11.04 13.14 7.21
C LEU A 8 -12.21 12.91 8.19
N PRO A 9 -12.63 13.92 8.98
CA PRO A 9 -13.64 13.75 10.02
C PRO A 9 -14.95 13.10 9.54
N GLU A 10 -15.41 13.42 8.32
CA GLU A 10 -16.59 12.84 7.71
C GLU A 10 -16.48 11.34 7.39
N HIS A 11 -15.31 10.75 7.55
CA HIS A 11 -15.06 9.32 7.35
C HIS A 11 -14.87 8.55 8.66
N GLN A 12 -14.86 9.22 9.82
CA GLN A 12 -14.67 8.57 11.13
C GLN A 12 -15.61 7.37 11.34
N ALA A 13 -16.92 7.56 11.07
CA ALA A 13 -17.92 6.50 11.27
C ALA A 13 -17.69 5.26 10.40
N LYS A 14 -16.92 5.38 9.31
CA LYS A 14 -16.61 4.28 8.38
C LYS A 14 -15.57 3.29 8.96
N LEU A 15 -14.88 3.66 10.04
CA LEU A 15 -13.91 2.79 10.72
C LEU A 15 -14.54 1.78 11.68
N LEU A 16 -15.88 1.84 11.85
CA LEU A 16 -16.59 0.95 12.77
C LEU A 16 -16.23 -0.53 12.54
N ASN A 17 -15.76 -1.19 13.59
CA ASN A 17 -15.32 -2.60 13.62
C ASN A 17 -14.05 -2.92 12.82
N LEU A 18 -13.30 -1.93 12.31
CA LEU A 18 -12.04 -2.20 11.59
C LEU A 18 -10.98 -2.83 12.50
N ASP A 19 -11.01 -2.50 13.79
CA ASP A 19 -10.18 -3.06 14.87
C ASP A 19 -10.40 -4.57 15.09
N ARG A 20 -11.50 -5.14 14.59
CA ARG A 20 -11.76 -6.58 14.64
C ARG A 20 -10.95 -7.36 13.60
N TYR A 21 -10.34 -6.68 12.64
CA TYR A 21 -9.46 -7.30 11.64
C TYR A 21 -8.00 -7.15 12.07
N SER A 22 -7.23 -8.25 11.99
CA SER A 22 -5.80 -8.18 12.28
C SER A 22 -5.01 -7.44 11.20
N HIS A 23 -5.49 -7.46 9.94
CA HIS A 23 -4.82 -6.88 8.79
C HIS A 23 -5.81 -6.19 7.86
N ILE A 24 -5.32 -5.18 7.17
CA ILE A 24 -6.04 -4.42 6.14
C ILE A 24 -5.16 -4.26 4.89
N ILE A 25 -5.80 -4.02 3.76
CA ILE A 25 -5.17 -3.57 2.53
C ILE A 25 -5.38 -2.07 2.43
N VAL A 26 -4.29 -1.32 2.32
CA VAL A 26 -4.27 0.14 2.16
C VAL A 26 -3.85 0.47 0.74
N THR A 27 -4.67 1.23 0.02
CA THR A 27 -4.32 1.82 -1.27
C THR A 27 -4.01 3.30 -1.08
N PHE A 28 -2.86 3.75 -1.56
CA PHE A 28 -2.40 5.13 -1.40
C PHE A 28 -1.79 5.67 -2.70
N TYR A 29 -1.71 6.99 -2.82
CA TYR A 29 -1.14 7.67 -3.97
C TYR A 29 0.32 8.03 -3.70
N MET A 30 1.21 7.72 -4.64
CA MET A 30 2.65 7.99 -4.56
C MET A 30 2.99 9.31 -5.28
N ASP A 31 2.33 10.41 -4.90
CA ASP A 31 2.54 11.77 -5.46
C ASP A 31 3.86 12.40 -5.06
N LEU A 32 4.32 12.13 -3.85
CA LEU A 32 5.55 12.72 -3.30
C LEU A 32 6.82 11.98 -3.72
N ALA A 33 6.69 10.92 -4.53
CA ALA A 33 7.83 10.11 -4.92
C ALA A 33 8.67 10.83 -6.01
N PRO A 34 10.01 10.87 -5.88
CA PRO A 34 10.87 11.40 -6.93
C PRO A 34 10.63 10.71 -8.26
N GLY A 35 10.55 11.51 -9.33
CA GLY A 35 10.31 10.99 -10.69
C GLY A 35 8.84 10.68 -10.99
N ALA A 36 7.86 11.14 -10.20
CA ALA A 36 6.43 10.87 -10.47
C ALA A 36 5.94 11.30 -11.87
N ALA A 37 6.65 12.18 -12.58
CA ALA A 37 6.32 12.50 -13.98
C ALA A 37 6.83 11.43 -14.99
N GLU A 38 7.79 10.61 -14.59
CA GLU A 38 8.39 9.57 -15.43
C GLU A 38 7.49 8.34 -15.49
N LYS A 39 7.33 7.82 -16.71
CA LYS A 39 6.54 6.61 -16.99
C LYS A 39 7.33 5.70 -17.93
N PRO A 40 8.48 5.17 -17.49
CA PRO A 40 9.32 4.33 -18.34
C PRO A 40 8.62 3.03 -18.68
N GLU A 41 8.90 2.47 -19.87
CA GLU A 41 8.37 1.16 -20.27
C GLU A 41 9.02 0.02 -19.46
N GLN A 42 10.27 0.19 -19.04
CA GLN A 42 11.09 -0.81 -18.37
C GLN A 42 11.99 -0.20 -17.28
N MET A 43 12.42 -1.04 -16.34
CA MET A 43 13.32 -0.67 -15.26
C MET A 43 14.33 -1.80 -14.99
N THR A 44 15.60 -1.44 -14.85
CA THR A 44 16.64 -2.34 -14.34
C THR A 44 16.64 -2.33 -12.82
N LEU A 45 16.41 -3.48 -12.21
CA LEU A 45 16.38 -3.63 -10.75
C LEU A 45 17.81 -3.70 -10.18
N ARG A 46 17.93 -3.61 -8.86
CA ARG A 46 19.23 -3.76 -8.15
C ARG A 46 19.92 -5.10 -8.41
N SER A 47 19.16 -6.11 -8.83
CA SER A 47 19.69 -7.42 -9.24
C SER A 47 20.41 -7.40 -10.59
N GLY A 48 20.33 -6.31 -11.36
CA GLY A 48 20.87 -6.21 -12.73
C GLY A 48 19.89 -6.68 -13.81
N ASN A 49 18.78 -7.32 -13.43
CA ASN A 49 17.75 -7.77 -14.36
C ASN A 49 16.82 -6.61 -14.75
N THR A 50 16.50 -6.53 -16.04
CA THR A 50 15.56 -5.55 -16.61
C THR A 50 14.18 -6.18 -16.77
N TYR A 51 13.16 -5.47 -16.27
CA TYR A 51 11.76 -5.87 -16.36
C TYR A 51 10.93 -4.73 -16.91
N GLY A 52 9.83 -5.05 -17.61
CA GLY A 52 8.80 -4.05 -17.91
C GLY A 52 8.27 -3.43 -16.62
N ILE A 53 7.90 -2.15 -16.64
CA ILE A 53 7.55 -1.40 -15.42
C ILE A 53 6.44 -2.07 -14.61
N LEU A 54 5.45 -2.65 -15.30
CA LEU A 54 4.31 -3.35 -14.69
C LEU A 54 4.70 -4.69 -14.04
N ALA A 55 5.84 -5.28 -14.43
CA ALA A 55 6.40 -6.49 -13.81
C ALA A 55 7.28 -6.17 -12.59
N THR A 56 7.35 -4.90 -12.16
CA THR A 56 8.05 -4.46 -10.93
C THR A 56 7.05 -3.98 -9.87
N ARG A 57 7.54 -3.54 -8.71
CA ARG A 57 6.78 -2.72 -7.73
C ARG A 57 7.29 -1.27 -7.65
N SER A 58 7.94 -0.78 -8.69
CA SER A 58 8.38 0.62 -8.77
C SER A 58 7.21 1.59 -8.65
N GLN A 59 7.47 2.79 -8.13
CA GLN A 59 6.52 3.89 -8.09
C GLN A 59 6.27 4.53 -9.46
N LEU A 60 7.18 4.37 -10.44
CA LEU A 60 7.15 5.04 -11.76
C LEU A 60 6.15 4.41 -12.74
N ARG A 61 5.07 3.83 -12.22
CA ARG A 61 4.03 3.13 -13.00
C ARG A 61 3.10 4.14 -13.68
N PRO A 62 2.29 3.74 -14.67
CA PRO A 62 1.33 4.64 -15.32
C PRO A 62 0.37 5.34 -14.36
N ASN A 63 -0.06 4.61 -13.32
CA ASN A 63 -0.85 5.09 -12.19
C ASN A 63 -0.05 4.87 -10.91
N HIS A 64 0.26 5.94 -10.18
CA HIS A 64 1.10 5.94 -8.99
C HIS A 64 0.34 5.41 -7.75
N LEU A 65 -0.23 4.22 -7.85
CA LEU A 65 -0.98 3.56 -6.77
C LEU A 65 -0.07 2.58 -6.03
N GLY A 66 0.16 2.86 -4.75
CA GLY A 66 0.74 1.93 -3.79
C GLY A 66 -0.35 1.07 -3.16
N VAL A 67 -0.03 -0.19 -2.87
CA VAL A 67 -0.94 -1.14 -2.22
C VAL A 67 -0.16 -1.98 -1.23
N SER A 68 -0.58 -1.92 0.03
CA SER A 68 0.10 -2.61 1.14
C SER A 68 -0.87 -3.32 2.06
N ALA A 69 -0.59 -4.60 2.32
CA ALA A 69 -1.30 -5.40 3.31
C ALA A 69 -0.55 -5.28 4.65
N VAL A 70 -1.17 -4.64 5.64
CA VAL A 70 -0.53 -4.25 6.90
C VAL A 70 -1.37 -4.63 8.10
N PRO A 71 -0.76 -5.00 9.24
CA PRO A 71 -1.48 -5.20 10.48
C PRO A 71 -2.07 -3.89 11.02
N VAL A 72 -3.27 -4.00 11.58
CA VAL A 72 -3.91 -2.94 12.38
C VAL A 72 -3.39 -3.02 13.81
N LEU A 73 -2.96 -1.89 14.36
CA LEU A 73 -2.49 -1.80 15.74
C LEU A 73 -3.56 -1.18 16.66
N GLU A 74 -4.23 -0.14 16.18
CA GLU A 74 -5.21 0.63 16.97
C GLU A 74 -6.12 1.45 16.05
N VAL A 75 -7.37 1.63 16.48
CA VAL A 75 -8.34 2.55 15.89
C VAL A 75 -8.80 3.50 16.99
N ASP A 76 -8.48 4.79 16.88
CA ASP A 76 -8.85 5.81 17.85
C ASP A 76 -9.40 7.06 17.13
N GLY A 77 -10.72 7.26 17.20
CA GLY A 77 -11.38 8.36 16.50
C GLY A 77 -11.14 8.31 14.98
N THR A 78 -10.45 9.31 14.44
CA THR A 78 -10.04 9.41 13.03
C THR A 78 -8.66 8.82 12.76
N MET A 79 -7.97 8.31 13.79
CA MET A 79 -6.60 7.83 13.70
C MET A 79 -6.58 6.31 13.63
N LEU A 80 -6.00 5.79 12.55
CA LEU A 80 -5.76 4.37 12.34
C LEU A 80 -4.26 4.10 12.38
N ARG A 81 -3.78 3.40 13.41
CA ARG A 81 -2.37 3.03 13.54
C ARG A 81 -2.12 1.67 12.92
N VAL A 82 -1.08 1.59 12.09
CA VAL A 82 -0.67 0.38 11.37
C VAL A 82 0.84 0.17 11.46
N ARG A 83 1.31 -1.03 11.10
CA ARG A 83 2.75 -1.33 11.02
C ARG A 83 3.16 -1.79 9.64
N GLY A 84 4.26 -1.25 9.13
CA GLY A 84 4.84 -1.69 7.85
C GLY A 84 4.18 -1.09 6.61
N LEU A 85 3.44 0.00 6.76
CA LEU A 85 3.01 0.80 5.61
C LEU A 85 4.24 1.47 4.98
N ASP A 86 4.38 1.30 3.67
CA ASP A 86 5.49 1.79 2.85
C ASP A 86 5.12 3.07 2.06
N ALA A 87 4.27 3.90 2.68
CA ALA A 87 3.95 5.23 2.19
C ALA A 87 4.93 6.27 2.78
N ILE A 88 5.19 7.33 2.03
CA ILE A 88 5.95 8.48 2.54
C ILE A 88 4.99 9.34 3.39
N ASP A 89 5.54 10.05 4.37
CA ASP A 89 4.75 10.99 5.18
C ASP A 89 4.01 12.01 4.28
N GLY A 90 2.72 12.22 4.56
CA GLY A 90 1.83 13.06 3.76
C GLY A 90 1.24 12.41 2.50
N SER A 91 1.58 11.16 2.16
CA SER A 91 0.96 10.46 1.02
C SER A 91 -0.56 10.30 1.20
N PRO A 92 -1.38 10.67 0.19
CA PRO A 92 -2.83 10.50 0.27
C PRO A 92 -3.24 9.02 0.32
N VAL A 93 -4.02 8.64 1.33
CA VAL A 93 -4.70 7.33 1.36
C VAL A 93 -6.00 7.43 0.56
N LEU A 94 -6.17 6.50 -0.38
CA LEU A 94 -7.31 6.49 -1.30
C LEU A 94 -8.39 5.50 -0.85
N ASP A 95 -7.99 4.38 -0.24
CA ASP A 95 -8.91 3.31 0.14
C ASP A 95 -8.32 2.39 1.22
N ILE A 96 -9.20 1.81 2.04
CA ILE A 96 -8.87 0.83 3.08
C ILE A 96 -9.87 -0.31 3.00
N LYS A 97 -9.38 -1.55 2.96
CA LYS A 97 -10.21 -2.77 2.94
C LYS A 97 -9.71 -3.78 3.97
N PRO A 98 -10.59 -4.61 4.57
CA PRO A 98 -10.13 -5.73 5.37
C PRO A 98 -9.30 -6.69 4.49
N TYR A 99 -8.22 -7.23 5.04
CA TYR A 99 -7.51 -8.34 4.43
C TYR A 99 -8.21 -9.65 4.82
N LEU A 100 -8.66 -10.40 3.83
CA LEU A 100 -9.40 -11.64 3.98
C LEU A 100 -8.52 -12.79 3.45
N PRO A 101 -7.89 -13.60 4.32
CA PRO A 101 -6.96 -14.64 3.89
C PRO A 101 -7.53 -15.61 2.85
N GLU A 102 -8.84 -15.89 2.90
CA GLU A 102 -9.53 -16.74 1.92
C GLU A 102 -9.53 -16.19 0.49
N TYR A 103 -9.43 -14.87 0.32
CA TYR A 103 -9.40 -14.21 -0.99
C TYR A 103 -8.01 -13.66 -1.35
N ASP A 104 -7.29 -13.13 -0.36
CA ASP A 104 -6.08 -12.35 -0.58
C ASP A 104 -4.78 -13.16 -0.42
N ALA A 105 -4.84 -14.30 0.29
CA ALA A 105 -3.66 -15.14 0.48
C ALA A 105 -3.51 -16.13 -0.67
N HIS A 106 -2.33 -16.11 -1.31
CA HIS A 106 -1.94 -17.11 -2.30
C HIS A 106 -0.63 -17.79 -1.87
N PRO A 107 -0.67 -18.76 -0.94
CA PRO A 107 0.53 -19.40 -0.41
C PRO A 107 1.42 -20.08 -1.46
N GLY A 108 0.84 -20.47 -2.61
CA GLY A 108 1.55 -21.06 -3.74
C GLY A 108 2.08 -20.06 -4.77
N ALA A 109 1.97 -18.75 -4.53
CA ALA A 109 2.45 -17.73 -5.45
C ALA A 109 3.96 -17.89 -5.73
N ARG A 110 4.38 -17.59 -6.95
CA ARG A 110 5.77 -17.70 -7.41
C ARG A 110 6.23 -16.35 -7.96
N ILE A 111 7.53 -16.11 -7.87
CA ILE A 111 8.21 -14.97 -8.52
C ILE A 111 9.15 -15.52 -9.60
N PRO A 112 9.56 -14.70 -10.59
CA PRO A 112 10.61 -15.10 -11.52
C PRO A 112 11.83 -15.60 -10.76
N ASN A 113 12.40 -16.73 -11.20
CA ASN A 113 13.65 -17.22 -10.65
C ASN A 113 14.73 -16.14 -10.87
N GLY A 114 15.48 -15.82 -9.82
CA GLY A 114 16.70 -15.02 -9.94
C GLY A 114 17.75 -15.73 -10.78
#